data_AF-A0A7W9GDK7-F1
#
_entry.id   AF-A0A7W9GDK7-F1
#
_cell.length_a   1.000
_cell.length_b   1.000
_cell.length_c   1.000
_cell.angle_alpha   90.00
_cell.angle_beta   90.00
_cell.angle_gamma   90.00
#
_symmetry.space_group_name_H-M   'P 1'
#
loop_
_entity.id
_entity.type
_entity.pdbx_description
1 polymer ?
#
loop_
_entity_poly.entity_id
_entity_poly.type
_entity_poly.pdbx_seq_one_letter_code
_entity_poly.pdbx_strand_id
1 'polypeptide(L)' 'MGEGLVVHDAVTVERPYGWFFTITTAEFVETGDPGTTYAGLGPVLLRRADGGLVEYDSMYTGEAAAEAHEAGL' A
#
# COMPACT_ATOMS: atom_id res chain seq x y z
N MET A 1 6.99 -20.98 9.82
CA MET A 1 5.64 -20.52 9.42
C MET A 1 5.24 -19.44 10.39
N GLY A 2 5.41 -18.21 9.96
CA GLY A 2 5.10 -16.96 10.65
C GLY A 2 5.71 -15.88 9.74
N GLU A 3 5.03 -14.85 9.28
CA GLU A 3 3.70 -14.29 9.54
C GLU A 3 3.23 -13.65 8.23
N GLY A 4 1.92 -13.58 8.02
CA GLY A 4 1.31 -13.27 6.73
C GLY A 4 1.61 -11.88 6.17
N LEU A 5 0.83 -11.49 5.17
CA LEU A 5 0.85 -10.14 4.64
C LEU A 5 0.61 -9.10 5.76
N VAL A 6 1.41 -8.04 5.78
CA VAL A 6 1.36 -6.92 6.73
C VAL A 6 1.23 -5.60 5.99
N VAL A 7 0.66 -4.58 6.64
CA VAL A 7 0.75 -3.20 6.18
C VAL A 7 2.15 -2.67 6.48
N HIS A 8 2.85 -2.19 5.45
CA HIS A 8 4.13 -1.53 5.58
C HIS A 8 3.92 -0.09 6.05
N ASP A 9 3.85 0.10 7.36
CA ASP A 9 3.55 1.39 8.00
C ASP A 9 4.50 2.52 7.55
N ALA A 10 5.81 2.24 7.47
CA ALA A 10 6.80 3.25 7.10
C ALA A 10 6.66 3.86 5.68
N VAL A 11 5.89 3.22 4.80
CA VAL A 11 5.59 3.73 3.44
C VAL A 11 4.09 3.96 3.25
N THR A 12 3.32 3.97 4.34
CA THR A 12 1.92 4.38 4.32
C THR A 12 1.85 5.88 4.05
N VAL A 13 0.97 6.26 3.13
CA VAL A 13 0.79 7.65 2.75
C VAL A 13 -0.55 8.13 3.27
N GLU A 14 -0.52 9.09 4.21
CA GLU A 14 -1.73 9.77 4.67
C GLU A 14 -2.01 11.02 3.83
N ARG A 15 -3.28 11.19 3.48
CA ARG A 15 -3.84 12.38 2.84
C ARG A 15 -5.12 12.81 3.56
N PRO A 16 -5.60 14.06 3.38
CA PRO A 16 -6.84 14.50 4.01
C PRO A 16 -8.05 13.58 3.74
N TYR A 17 -8.09 12.97 2.55
CA TYR A 17 -9.18 12.11 2.09
C TYR A 17 -9.03 10.62 2.45
N GLY A 18 -7.88 10.17 2.98
CA GLY A 18 -7.68 8.77 3.31
C GLY A 18 -6.21 8.36 3.47
N TRP A 19 -6.00 7.04 3.49
CA TRP A 19 -4.68 6.42 3.66
C TRP A 19 -4.40 5.45 2.53
N PHE A 20 -3.21 5.51 1.95
CA PHE A 20 -2.72 4.51 1.00
C PHE A 20 -1.83 3.53 1.74
N PHE A 21 -2.31 2.30 1.88
CA PHE A 21 -1.58 1.21 2.50
C PHE A 21 -0.84 0.40 1.44
N THR A 22 0.45 0.17 1.67
CA THR A 22 1.22 -0.83 0.93
C THR A 22 1.23 -2.10 1.76
N ILE A 23 0.79 -3.22 1.19
CA ILE A 23 0.80 -4.52 1.88
C ILE A 23 1.95 -5.35 1.31
N THR A 24 2.74 -5.96 2.19
CA THR A 24 3.91 -6.77 1.82
C THR A 24 4.10 -7.89 2.84
N THR A 25 5.15 -8.68 2.74
CA THR A 25 5.48 -9.71 3.73
C THR A 25 6.18 -9.10 4.95
N ALA A 26 5.91 -9.64 6.14
CA ALA A 26 6.65 -9.28 7.34
C ALA A 26 8.18 -9.43 7.16
N GLU A 27 8.62 -10.50 6.49
CA GLU A 27 10.03 -10.77 6.22
C GLU A 27 10.71 -9.65 5.41
N PHE A 28 10.05 -9.13 4.37
CA PHE A 28 10.54 -7.96 3.64
C PHE A 28 10.68 -6.72 4.53
N VAL A 29 9.72 -6.47 5.43
CA VAL A 29 9.78 -5.32 6.35
C VAL A 29 10.96 -5.45 7.32
N GLU A 30 11.25 -6.66 7.80
CA GLU A 30 12.34 -6.93 8.74
C GLU A 30 13.72 -6.94 8.08
N THR A 31 13.83 -7.54 6.89
CA THR A 31 15.11 -7.84 6.25
C THR A 31 15.48 -6.88 5.13
N GLY A 32 14.48 -6.24 4.50
CA GLY A 32 14.64 -5.47 3.28
C GLY A 32 14.94 -6.31 2.04
N ASP A 33 14.91 -7.66 2.11
CA ASP A 33 15.24 -8.54 0.99
C ASP A 33 14.13 -8.53 -0.07
N PRO A 34 14.36 -7.97 -1.27
CA PRO A 34 13.37 -7.94 -2.35
C PRO A 34 12.97 -9.34 -2.86
N GLY A 35 13.70 -10.40 -2.52
CA GLY A 35 13.32 -11.77 -2.83
C GLY A 35 12.12 -12.28 -1.99
N THR A 36 11.79 -11.58 -0.90
CA THR A 36 10.76 -11.98 0.06
C THR A 36 9.45 -11.22 -0.09
N THR A 37 9.44 -10.13 -0.87
CA THR A 37 8.23 -9.33 -1.11
C THR A 37 7.13 -10.12 -1.81
N TYR A 38 5.88 -9.74 -1.55
CA TYR A 38 4.71 -10.27 -2.23
C TYR A 38 4.51 -9.57 -3.59
N ALA A 39 4.56 -10.34 -4.66
CA ALA A 39 4.34 -9.81 -6.00
C ALA A 39 2.84 -9.66 -6.34
N GLY A 40 2.50 -8.60 -7.06
CA GLY A 40 1.17 -8.42 -7.65
C GLY A 40 0.14 -7.74 -6.76
N LEU A 41 0.54 -7.17 -5.61
CA LEU A 41 -0.35 -6.41 -4.74
C LEU A 41 0.08 -4.95 -4.72
N GLY A 42 -0.78 -4.09 -5.27
CA GLY A 42 -0.57 -2.64 -5.27
C GLY A 42 -1.15 -1.94 -4.05
N PRO A 43 -0.91 -0.63 -3.91
CA PRO A 43 -1.44 0.16 -2.82
C PRO A 43 -2.97 0.11 -2.77
N VAL A 44 -3.53 0.24 -1.57
CA VAL A 44 -4.98 0.35 -1.37
C VAL A 44 -5.28 1.65 -0.65
N LEU A 45 -6.12 2.49 -1.25
CA LEU A 45 -6.67 3.67 -0.59
C LEU A 45 -7.86 3.26 0.29
N LEU A 46 -7.77 3.50 1.59
CA LEU A 46 -8.91 3.54 2.50
C LEU A 46 -9.43 4.98 2.59
N ARG A 47 -10.63 5.22 2.08
CA ARG A 47 -11.26 6.55 2.10
C ARG A 47 -11.76 6.89 3.49
N ARG A 48 -11.39 8.07 4.01
CA ARG A 48 -11.81 8.55 5.33
C ARG A 48 -13.32 8.83 5.40
N ALA A 49 -13.93 9.25 4.30
CA ALA A 49 -15.32 9.71 4.27
C ALA A 49 -16.34 8.58 4.56
N ASP A 50 -16.08 7.38 4.07
CA ASP A 50 -17.04 6.27 4.11
C ASP A 50 -16.42 4.88 4.33
N GLY A 51 -15.10 4.80 4.50
CA GLY A 51 -14.38 3.53 4.67
C GLY A 51 -14.29 2.69 3.39
N GLY A 52 -14.65 3.23 2.22
CA GLY A 52 -14.53 2.51 0.97
C GLY A 52 -13.08 2.32 0.54
N LEU A 53 -12.83 1.25 -0.22
CA LEU A 53 -11.51 0.87 -0.72
C LEU A 53 -11.38 1.17 -2.21
N VAL A 54 -10.20 1.66 -2.61
CA VAL A 54 -9.78 1.73 -4.03
C VAL A 54 -8.46 1.00 -4.15
N GLU A 55 -8.44 -0.03 -4.99
CA GLU A 55 -7.25 -0.84 -5.29
C GLU A 55 -6.49 -0.22 -6.46
N TYR A 56 -5.16 -0.15 -6.34
CA TYR A 56 -4.27 0.29 -7.40
C TYR A 56 -3.45 -0.87 -7.93
N ASP A 57 -2.98 -0.75 -9.17
CA ASP A 57 -2.09 -1.74 -9.77
C ASP A 57 -0.77 -1.85 -8.99
N SER A 58 -0.18 -3.05 -8.97
CA SER A 58 1.10 -3.33 -8.31
C SER A 58 2.30 -2.53 -8.81
N MET A 59 2.17 -1.83 -9.94
CA MET A 59 3.17 -0.88 -10.45
C MET A 59 3.20 0.45 -9.69
N TYR A 60 2.18 0.75 -8.89
CA TYR A 60 2.14 1.98 -8.10
C TYR A 60 2.84 1.81 -6.74
N THR A 61 3.54 2.85 -6.30
CA THR A 61 3.84 3.06 -4.88
C THR A 61 2.67 3.78 -4.21
N GLY A 62 2.64 3.83 -2.88
CA GLY A 62 1.62 4.61 -2.15
C GLY A 62 1.58 6.09 -2.58
N GLU A 63 2.74 6.71 -2.81
CA GLU A 63 2.82 8.10 -3.29
C GLU A 63 2.32 8.23 -4.73
N ALA A 64 2.75 7.35 -5.64
CA ALA A 64 2.30 7.41 -7.03
C ALA A 64 0.78 7.15 -7.16
N ALA A 65 0.22 6.30 -6.29
CA ALA A 65 -1.22 6.07 -6.21
C ALA A 65 -1.95 7.32 -5.69
N ALA A 66 -1.39 8.04 -4.71
CA ALA A 66 -1.95 9.29 -4.23
C ALA A 66 -1.96 10.38 -5.30
N GLU A 67 -0.86 10.54 -6.04
CA GLU A 67 -0.77 11.48 -7.16
C GLU A 67 -1.78 11.13 -8.27
N ALA A 68 -1.91 9.84 -8.62
CA ALA A 68 -2.88 9.37 -9.60
C ALA A 68 -4.32 9.65 -9.16
N HIS A 69 -4.65 9.38 -7.89
CA HIS A 69 -5.96 9.67 -7.31
C HIS A 69 -6.31 11.15 -7.40
N GLU A 70 -5.36 12.02 -7.05
CA GLU A 70 -5.51 13.48 -7.10
C GLU A 70 -5.64 14.00 -8.54
N ALA A 71 -5.05 13.31 -9.51
CA ALA A 71 -5.21 13.58 -10.93
C ALA A 71 -6.56 13.09 -11.50
N GLY A 72 -7.36 12.37 -10.72
CA GLY A 72 -8.68 11.86 -11.12
C GLY A 72 -8.65 10.58 -11.94
N LEU A 73 -7.59 9.78 -11.79
CA LEU A 73 -7.53 8.40 -12.28
C LEU A 73 -8.35 7.44 -11.39
#